data_AF-A0A7W0KLW3-F1
#
_entry.id   AF-A0A7W0KLW3-F1
#
_cell.length_a   1.000
_cell.length_b   1.000
_cell.length_c   1.000
_cell.angle_alpha   90.00
_cell.angle_beta   90.00
_cell.angle_gamma   90.00
#
_symmetry.space_group_name_H-M   'P 1'
#
loop_
_entity.id
_entity.type
_entity.pdbx_description
1 polymer ?
#
loop_
_entity_poly.entity_id
_entity_poly.type
_entity_poly.pdbx_seq_one_letter_code
_entity_poly.pdbx_strand_id
1 'polypeptide(L)'
;MSQSQPPPHTPPHPSRGDQREVVPEKHRGPVVLRRGQVKPGTTDERLLDARGPSDWVHTDPWRVLRIQSEFVEGFGLLAELPRSVSVFGSARTPPGHPDYDAGYALGAALAGAGYAAI
;
A
#
# COMPACT_ATOMS: atom_id res chain seq x y z
N MET A 1 -68.27 -16.08 58.70
CA MET A 1 -67.19 -16.84 58.03
C MET A 1 -66.59 -15.91 56.97
N SER A 2 -65.54 -15.18 57.31
CA SER A 2 -64.94 -14.14 56.47
C SER A 2 -63.65 -14.70 55.85
N GLN A 3 -63.57 -14.75 54.52
CA GLN A 3 -62.43 -15.30 53.80
C GLN A 3 -61.24 -14.31 53.87
N SER A 4 -60.10 -14.78 54.36
CA SER A 4 -58.83 -14.05 54.34
C SER A 4 -58.23 -14.07 52.94
N GLN A 5 -57.92 -12.90 52.40
CA GLN A 5 -57.16 -12.72 51.16
C GLN A 5 -55.67 -12.58 51.50
N PRO A 6 -54.74 -13.25 50.79
CA PRO A 6 -53.31 -13.13 51.06
C PRO A 6 -52.75 -11.79 50.52
N PRO A 7 -51.62 -11.30 51.07
CA PRO A 7 -51.04 -10.00 50.71
C PRO A 7 -50.45 -10.01 49.29
N PRO A 8 -50.34 -8.85 48.63
CA PRO A 8 -49.76 -8.75 47.28
C PRO A 8 -48.27 -9.05 47.29
N HIS A 9 -47.82 -9.81 46.29
CA HIS A 9 -46.40 -10.07 46.04
C HIS A 9 -45.73 -8.81 45.46
N THR A 10 -44.81 -8.21 46.21
CA THR A 10 -43.89 -7.20 45.66
C THR A 10 -42.82 -7.91 44.83
N PRO A 11 -42.68 -7.63 43.52
CA PRO A 11 -41.59 -8.20 42.74
C PRO A 11 -40.24 -7.70 43.28
N PRO A 12 -39.19 -8.54 43.31
CA PRO A 12 -37.89 -8.14 43.79
C PRO A 12 -37.34 -7.01 42.92
N HIS A 13 -36.87 -5.96 43.59
CA HIS A 13 -36.11 -4.88 42.96
C HIS A 13 -34.92 -5.50 42.21
N PRO A 14 -34.70 -5.21 40.92
CA PRO A 14 -33.53 -5.74 40.24
C PRO A 14 -32.29 -5.22 40.97
N SER A 15 -31.56 -6.15 41.59
CA SER A 15 -30.23 -5.92 42.10
C SER A 15 -29.40 -5.30 40.97
N ARG A 16 -28.83 -4.12 41.26
CA ARG A 16 -27.97 -3.31 40.41
C ARG A 16 -26.73 -4.13 40.04
N GLY A 17 -26.91 -5.09 39.14
CA GLY A 17 -25.86 -5.94 38.62
C GLY A 17 -24.95 -5.08 37.77
N ASP A 18 -23.72 -4.91 38.25
CA ASP A 18 -22.49 -4.92 37.49
C ASP A 18 -22.64 -4.49 36.02
N GLN A 19 -23.02 -3.22 35.80
CA GLN A 19 -22.70 -2.57 34.53
C GLN A 19 -21.18 -2.38 34.57
N ARG A 20 -20.43 -3.45 34.27
CA ARG A 20 -19.04 -3.29 33.82
C ARG A 20 -19.17 -2.42 32.60
N GLU A 21 -18.86 -1.15 32.78
CA GLU A 21 -18.68 -0.21 31.70
C GLU A 21 -17.81 -0.91 30.67
N VAL A 22 -18.41 -1.33 29.55
CA VAL A 22 -17.69 -2.02 28.48
C VAL A 22 -16.78 -0.96 27.91
N VAL A 23 -15.57 -0.89 28.49
CA VAL A 23 -14.56 0.08 28.08
C VAL A 23 -14.31 -0.20 26.60
N PRO A 24 -14.59 0.74 25.70
CA PRO A 24 -14.37 0.51 24.28
C PRO A 24 -12.87 0.24 24.09
N GLU A 25 -12.56 -0.97 23.65
CA GLU A 25 -11.21 -1.44 23.33
C GLU A 25 -11.18 -1.81 21.85
N LYS A 26 -10.21 -1.28 21.11
CA LYS A 26 -10.02 -1.56 19.68
C LYS A 26 -8.58 -1.96 19.44
N HIS A 27 -8.37 -3.13 18.83
CA HIS A 27 -7.04 -3.58 18.40
C HIS A 27 -6.80 -3.18 16.93
N ARG A 28 -5.64 -2.60 16.64
CA ARG A 28 -5.16 -2.27 15.28
C ARG A 28 -3.77 -2.84 15.10
N GLY A 29 -3.69 -4.07 14.59
CA GLY A 29 -2.43 -4.81 14.53
C GLY A 29 -1.79 -4.89 15.93
N PRO A 30 -0.53 -4.45 16.10
CA PRO A 30 0.14 -4.48 17.40
C PRO A 30 -0.33 -3.39 18.40
N VAL A 31 -1.28 -2.52 18.02
CA VAL A 31 -1.70 -1.37 18.84
C VAL A 31 -3.07 -1.60 19.48
N VAL A 32 -3.17 -1.44 20.81
CA VAL A 32 -4.43 -1.48 21.57
C VAL A 32 -4.86 -0.05 21.93
N LEU A 33 -6.08 0.33 21.54
CA LEU A 33 -6.70 1.63 21.86
C LEU A 33 -7.80 1.41 22.88
N ARG A 34 -7.85 2.22 23.95
CA ARG A 34 -8.87 2.11 25.01
C ARG A 34 -9.57 3.44 25.27
N ARG A 35 -10.83 3.36 25.74
CA ARG A 35 -11.61 4.52 26.21
C ARG A 35 -11.62 5.64 25.15
N GLY A 36 -11.23 6.85 25.52
CA GLY A 36 -11.19 8.02 24.64
C GLY A 36 -10.17 7.96 23.50
N GLN A 37 -9.31 6.93 23.43
CA GLN A 37 -8.41 6.73 22.29
C GLN A 37 -9.11 6.04 21.10
N VAL A 38 -10.31 5.48 21.32
CA VAL A 38 -11.13 4.89 20.25
C VAL A 38 -11.78 6.02 19.45
N LYS A 39 -11.06 6.53 18.44
CA LYS A 39 -11.62 7.51 17.50
C LYS A 39 -12.74 6.87 16.64
N PRO A 40 -13.86 7.56 16.38
CA PRO A 40 -14.94 7.08 15.51
C PRO A 40 -14.46 6.92 14.05
N GLY A 41 -15.06 5.97 13.34
CA GLY A 41 -14.71 5.60 11.96
C GLY A 41 -13.61 4.52 11.85
N THR A 42 -13.41 4.04 10.62
CA THR A 42 -12.39 3.04 10.30
C THR A 42 -11.08 3.69 9.81
N THR A 43 -10.00 2.91 9.71
CA THR A 43 -8.75 3.42 9.12
C THR A 43 -8.92 3.63 7.62
N ASP A 44 -9.60 2.70 6.94
CA ASP A 44 -9.81 2.72 5.50
C ASP A 44 -10.71 3.89 5.08
N GLU A 45 -11.79 4.16 5.81
CA GLU A 45 -12.66 5.33 5.61
C GLU A 45 -11.83 6.63 5.61
N ARG A 46 -10.88 6.78 6.55
CA ARG A 46 -10.00 7.96 6.58
C ARG A 46 -9.00 8.01 5.43
N LEU A 47 -8.50 6.87 4.97
CA LEU A 47 -7.56 6.80 3.86
C LEU A 47 -8.26 7.16 2.53
N LEU A 48 -9.50 6.71 2.35
CA LEU A 48 -10.25 6.86 1.11
C LEU A 48 -10.96 8.22 1.00
N ASP A 49 -11.46 8.78 2.12
CA ASP A 49 -12.16 10.07 2.11
C ASP A 49 -11.20 11.27 2.19
N ALA A 50 -9.97 11.08 2.67
CA ALA A 50 -9.01 12.15 2.83
C ALA A 50 -8.39 12.57 1.49
N ARG A 51 -8.99 13.58 0.84
CA ARG A 51 -8.28 14.41 -0.15
C ARG A 51 -7.47 15.48 0.57
N GLY A 52 -6.38 15.06 1.21
CA GLY A 52 -5.44 15.95 1.87
C GLY A 52 -4.56 16.73 0.87
N PRO A 53 -3.77 17.71 1.35
CA PRO A 53 -2.81 18.43 0.52
C PRO A 53 -1.84 17.46 -0.17
N SER A 54 -1.53 17.70 -1.46
CA SER A 54 -0.66 16.83 -2.25
C SER A 54 0.79 17.31 -2.35
N ASP A 55 1.16 18.43 -1.73
CA ASP A 55 2.50 19.05 -1.89
C ASP A 55 3.66 18.13 -1.50
N TRP A 56 3.41 17.16 -0.61
CA TRP A 56 4.40 16.16 -0.21
C TRP A 56 4.92 15.33 -1.41
N VAL A 57 4.14 15.18 -2.49
CA VAL A 57 4.57 14.45 -3.70
C VAL A 57 5.73 15.14 -4.45
N HIS A 58 6.03 16.39 -4.13
CA HIS A 58 7.12 17.15 -4.73
C HIS A 58 8.38 17.22 -3.84
N THR A 59 8.30 16.67 -2.63
CA THR A 59 9.39 16.72 -1.65
C THR A 59 10.44 15.61 -1.89
N ASP A 60 11.66 15.84 -1.43
CA ASP A 60 12.75 14.86 -1.56
C ASP A 60 12.44 13.50 -0.91
N PRO A 61 11.80 13.41 0.28
CA PRO A 61 11.38 12.11 0.83
C PRO A 61 10.49 11.30 -0.14
N TRP A 62 9.57 11.95 -0.85
CA TRP A 62 8.75 11.26 -1.83
C TRP A 62 9.56 10.85 -3.07
N ARG A 63 10.50 11.69 -3.51
CA ARG A 63 11.42 11.34 -4.62
C ARG A 63 12.25 10.10 -4.30
N VAL A 64 12.74 9.95 -3.06
CA VAL A 64 13.46 8.74 -2.63
C VAL A 64 12.59 7.49 -2.77
N LEU A 65 11.33 7.56 -2.34
CA LEU A 65 10.39 6.44 -2.49
C LEU A 65 10.10 6.10 -3.96
N ARG A 66 10.02 7.12 -4.84
CA ARG A 66 9.88 6.90 -6.28
C ARG A 66 11.10 6.23 -6.89
N ILE A 67 12.31 6.71 -6.57
CA ILE A 67 13.57 6.12 -7.04
C ILE A 67 13.68 4.66 -6.58
N GLN A 68 13.37 4.37 -5.31
CA GLN A 68 13.33 2.99 -4.82
C GLN A 68 12.35 2.13 -5.61
N SER A 69 11.16 2.67 -5.92
CA SER A 69 10.15 1.95 -6.70
C SER A 69 10.64 1.65 -8.12
N GLU A 70 11.30 2.60 -8.77
CA GLU A 70 11.91 2.42 -10.10
C GLU A 70 12.98 1.31 -10.10
N PHE A 71 13.78 1.20 -9.04
CA PHE A 71 14.73 0.09 -8.90
C PHE A 71 14.04 -1.26 -8.72
N VAL A 72 13.00 -1.33 -7.88
CA VAL A 72 12.23 -2.58 -7.68
C VAL A 72 11.60 -3.04 -8.99
N GLU A 73 10.99 -2.12 -9.74
CA GLU A 73 10.41 -2.41 -11.05
C GLU A 73 11.48 -2.82 -12.07
N GLY A 74 12.56 -2.05 -12.17
CA GLY A 74 13.67 -2.31 -13.09
C GLY A 74 14.32 -3.67 -12.86
N PHE A 75 14.61 -4.04 -11.61
CA PHE A 75 15.17 -5.35 -11.31
C PHE A 75 14.18 -6.49 -11.58
N GLY A 76 12.89 -6.28 -11.34
CA GLY A 76 11.86 -7.26 -11.68
C GLY A 76 11.80 -7.55 -13.18
N LEU A 77 11.85 -6.52 -14.02
CA LEU A 77 11.81 -6.65 -15.49
C LEU A 77 13.09 -7.30 -16.06
N LEU A 78 14.24 -7.05 -15.44
CA LEU A 78 15.54 -7.50 -15.94
C LEU A 78 16.01 -8.83 -15.31
N ALA A 79 15.22 -9.42 -14.40
CA ALA A 79 15.63 -10.58 -13.59
C ALA A 79 16.00 -11.82 -14.41
N GLU A 80 15.35 -12.03 -15.55
CA GLU A 80 15.53 -13.21 -16.41
C GLU A 80 16.27 -12.90 -17.71
N LEU A 81 16.89 -11.73 -17.83
CA LEU A 81 17.61 -11.37 -19.05
C LEU A 81 18.79 -12.33 -19.31
N PRO A 82 18.99 -12.77 -20.56
CA PRO A 82 20.16 -13.52 -20.95
C PRO A 82 21.42 -12.63 -20.94
N ARG A 83 22.57 -13.19 -21.32
CA ARG A 83 23.79 -12.39 -21.52
C ARG A 83 23.49 -11.22 -22.45
N SER A 84 23.81 -10.03 -21.99
CA SER A 84 23.39 -8.79 -22.64
C SER A 84 24.57 -7.86 -22.85
N VAL A 85 24.48 -7.01 -23.87
CA VAL A 85 25.44 -5.94 -24.17
C VAL A 85 24.65 -4.63 -24.30
N SER A 86 25.01 -3.63 -23.50
CA SER A 86 24.46 -2.28 -23.65
C SER A 86 25.19 -1.52 -24.74
N VAL A 87 24.45 -0.96 -25.70
CA VAL A 87 24.98 -0.21 -26.84
C VAL A 87 24.51 1.23 -26.75
N PHE A 88 25.46 2.16 -26.75
CA PHE A 88 25.16 3.60 -26.72
C PHE A 88 25.49 4.24 -28.06
N GLY A 89 24.68 5.20 -28.46
CA GLY A 89 24.83 5.95 -29.70
C GLY A 89 24.14 7.30 -29.63
N SER A 90 24.39 8.15 -30.62
CA SER A 90 23.72 9.45 -30.74
C SER A 90 22.22 9.26 -30.98
N ALA A 91 21.38 9.88 -30.15
CA ALA A 91 19.93 9.95 -30.35
C ALA A 91 19.51 10.78 -31.58
N ARG A 92 20.47 11.38 -32.30
CA ARG A 92 20.25 12.32 -33.40
C ARG A 92 20.66 11.77 -34.77
N THR A 93 21.21 10.56 -34.84
CA THR A 93 21.68 9.98 -36.10
C THR A 93 20.49 9.48 -36.93
N PRO A 94 20.27 10.02 -38.15
CA PRO A 94 19.13 9.60 -38.97
C PRO A 94 19.38 8.26 -39.67
N PRO A 95 18.31 7.57 -40.13
CA PRO A 95 18.45 6.43 -41.02
C PRO A 95 19.23 6.78 -42.30
N GLY A 96 20.08 5.87 -42.77
CA GLY A 96 20.96 6.06 -43.94
C GLY A 96 22.27 6.80 -43.64
N HIS A 97 22.50 7.23 -42.40
CA HIS A 97 23.82 7.66 -41.96
C HIS A 97 24.73 6.43 -41.71
N PRO A 98 26.03 6.46 -42.07
CA PRO A 98 26.92 5.32 -41.88
C PRO A 98 26.93 4.74 -40.46
N ASP A 99 26.90 5.59 -39.43
CA ASP A 99 26.84 5.15 -38.03
C ASP A 99 25.51 4.44 -37.68
N TYR A 100 24.39 4.81 -38.33
CA TYR A 100 23.11 4.13 -38.14
C TYR A 100 23.18 2.71 -38.71
N ASP A 101 23.70 2.59 -39.93
CA ASP A 101 23.84 1.30 -40.62
C ASP A 101 24.83 0.38 -39.87
N ALA A 102 25.91 0.95 -39.34
CA ALA A 102 26.84 0.24 -38.47
C ALA A 102 26.16 -0.25 -37.17
N GLY A 103 25.33 0.59 -36.53
CA GLY A 103 24.55 0.21 -35.35
C GLY A 103 23.56 -0.93 -35.63
N TYR A 104 22.90 -0.88 -36.78
CA TYR A 104 22.00 -1.95 -37.23
C TYR A 104 22.74 -3.28 -37.44
N ALA A 105 23.87 -3.24 -38.16
CA ALA A 105 24.70 -4.42 -38.39
C ALA A 105 25.26 -5.00 -37.08
N LEU A 106 25.66 -4.14 -36.14
CA LEU A 106 26.11 -4.55 -34.81
C LEU A 106 25.01 -5.27 -34.03
N GLY A 107 23.79 -4.71 -34.00
CA GLY A 107 22.65 -5.33 -33.32
C GLY A 107 22.32 -6.71 -33.89
N ALA A 108 22.34 -6.86 -35.22
CA ALA A 108 22.14 -8.14 -35.88
C ALA A 108 23.24 -9.16 -35.53
N ALA A 109 24.51 -8.72 -35.48
CA ALA A 109 25.62 -9.58 -35.10
C ALA A 109 25.53 -10.04 -33.63
N LEU A 110 25.15 -9.14 -32.70
CA LEU A 110 24.96 -9.46 -31.29
C LEU A 110 23.85 -10.50 -31.09
N ALA A 111 22.70 -10.30 -31.74
CA ALA A 111 21.60 -11.25 -31.71
C ALA A 111 22.00 -12.61 -32.29
N GLY A 112 22.71 -12.63 -33.43
CA GLY A 112 23.24 -13.85 -34.04
C GLY A 112 24.25 -14.59 -33.16
N ALA A 113 24.95 -13.87 -32.27
CA ALA A 113 25.88 -14.43 -31.29
C ALA A 113 25.19 -14.85 -29.96
N GLY A 114 23.87 -14.70 -29.84
CA GLY A 114 23.11 -15.10 -28.65
C GLY A 114 23.13 -14.08 -27.49
N TYR A 115 23.45 -12.81 -27.78
CA TYR A 115 23.34 -11.73 -26.80
C TYR A 115 22.06 -10.93 -27.02
N ALA A 116 21.43 -10.49 -25.93
CA ALA A 116 20.46 -9.41 -26.00
C ALA A 116 21.19 -8.07 -26.14
N ALA A 117 20.71 -7.20 -27.01
CA ALA A 117 21.18 -5.82 -27.11
C ALA A 117 20.24 -4.90 -26.33
N ILE A 118 20.81 -4.06 -25.46
CA ILE A 118 20.09 -3.05 -24.65
C ILE A 118 20.50 -1.66 -25.08
#